data_AF-A0AAU5C7U8-F1
#
_entry.id   AF-A0AAU5C7U8-F1
#
_cell.length_a   1.000
_cell.length_b   1.000
_cell.length_c   1.000
_cell.angle_alpha   90.00
_cell.angle_beta   90.00
_cell.angle_gamma   90.00
#
_symmetry.space_group_name_H-M   'P 1'
#
loop_
_entity.id
_entity.type
_entity.pdbx_description
1 polymer ?
#
loop_
_entity_poly.entity_id
_entity_poly.type
_entity_poly.pdbx_seq_one_letter_code
_entity_poly.pdbx_strand_id
1 'polypeptide(L)'
;MDGSVWSTAQIYYSSANNGTNCAVLVAKKWAGIKHPMGINLSVDGRAGVQVNNGQFSSYAGPVIQKNTNGHCVTSNFFEDAPNGSSSSNDEIAHVACG
;
A
#
# COMPACT_ATOMS: atom_id res chain seq x y z
N MET A 1 -20.59 -3.30 10.64
CA MET A 1 -19.29 -3.79 10.16
C MET A 1 -19.12 -5.19 10.70
N ASP A 2 -18.88 -6.18 9.85
CA ASP A 2 -18.81 -7.61 10.23
C ASP A 2 -17.42 -8.04 10.75
N GLY A 3 -16.45 -7.10 10.79
CA GLY A 3 -15.08 -7.36 11.22
C GLY A 3 -14.25 -8.13 10.18
N SER A 4 -14.76 -8.31 8.96
CA SER A 4 -14.01 -8.97 7.89
C SER A 4 -12.77 -8.16 7.51
N VAL A 5 -11.62 -8.84 7.43
CA VAL A 5 -10.39 -8.25 6.89
C VAL A 5 -10.48 -8.30 5.38
N TRP A 6 -10.36 -7.13 4.73
CA TRP A 6 -10.36 -7.03 3.27
C TRP A 6 -8.97 -7.35 2.74
N SER A 7 -8.01 -6.50 3.08
CA SER A 7 -6.61 -6.63 2.68
C SER A 7 -5.67 -6.48 3.87
N THR A 8 -4.42 -6.85 3.64
CA THR A 8 -3.32 -6.57 4.56
C THR A 8 -2.18 -5.98 3.76
N ALA A 9 -1.76 -4.77 4.09
CA ALA A 9 -0.52 -4.21 3.57
C ALA A 9 0.65 -4.58 4.49
N GLN A 10 1.82 -4.79 3.90
CA GLN A 10 3.08 -4.91 4.62
C GLN A 10 4.01 -3.80 4.18
N ILE A 11 4.59 -3.09 5.15
CA ILE A 11 5.44 -1.93 4.92
C ILE A 11 6.77 -2.18 5.62
N TYR A 12 7.84 -1.99 4.86
CA TYR A 12 9.21 -2.26 5.24
C TYR A 12 10.01 -0.97 5.15
N TYR A 13 10.73 -0.64 6.21
CA TYR A 13 11.64 0.51 6.25
C TYR A 13 13.09 0.03 6.42
N SER A 14 14.00 0.69 5.71
CA SER A 14 15.45 0.54 5.86
C SER A 14 16.11 1.92 5.90
N SER A 15 16.92 2.19 6.92
CA SER A 15 17.66 3.45 7.06
C SER A 15 18.88 3.55 6.15
N ALA A 16 19.27 2.46 5.49
CA ALA A 16 20.40 2.44 4.56
C ALA A 16 20.15 3.33 3.34
N ASN A 17 21.22 3.84 2.72
CA ASN A 17 21.19 4.63 1.49
C ASN A 17 20.18 5.81 1.56
N ASN A 18 20.21 6.56 2.67
CA ASN A 18 19.35 7.71 2.93
C ASN A 18 17.84 7.38 3.12
N GLY A 19 17.52 6.14 3.50
CA GLY A 19 16.16 5.73 3.84
C GLY A 19 15.38 5.21 2.65
N THR A 20 14.91 3.97 2.73
CA THR A 20 14.03 3.35 1.74
C THR A 20 12.83 2.73 2.43
N ASN A 21 11.64 3.09 1.95
CA ASN A 21 10.39 2.44 2.30
C ASN A 21 9.93 1.56 1.13
N CYS A 22 9.39 0.39 1.45
CA CYS A 22 8.81 -0.54 0.50
C CYS A 22 7.46 -1.01 1.03
N ALA A 23 6.43 -1.00 0.19
CA ALA A 23 5.10 -1.46 0.58
C ALA A 23 4.55 -2.46 -0.43
N VAL A 24 3.84 -3.48 0.06
CA VAL A 24 3.18 -4.50 -0.75
C VAL A 24 1.78 -4.76 -0.20
N LEU A 25 0.79 -4.91 -1.08
CA LEU A 25 -0.56 -5.30 -0.67
C LEU A 25 -0.69 -6.82 -0.82
N VAL A 26 -0.74 -7.53 0.31
CA VAL A 26 -0.90 -8.98 0.38
C VAL A 26 -2.39 -9.25 0.64
N ALA A 27 -3.21 -9.17 -0.41
CA ALA A 27 -4.67 -9.24 -0.30
C ALA A 27 -5.16 -10.57 0.29
N LYS A 28 -6.32 -10.54 0.98
CA LYS A 28 -6.83 -11.71 1.71
C LYS A 28 -8.31 -12.02 1.49
N LYS A 29 -9.13 -11.10 1.00
CA LYS A 29 -10.57 -11.35 0.82
C LYS A 29 -10.91 -12.13 -0.44
N TRP A 30 -10.27 -11.79 -1.57
CA TRP A 30 -10.51 -12.47 -2.86
C TRP A 30 -9.26 -13.15 -3.42
N ALA A 31 -8.46 -13.75 -2.54
CA ALA A 31 -7.25 -14.47 -2.93
C ALA A 31 -7.54 -15.50 -4.04
N GLY A 32 -6.73 -15.48 -5.11
CA GLY A 32 -6.88 -16.34 -6.29
C GLY A 32 -7.81 -15.79 -7.36
N ILE A 33 -8.60 -14.76 -7.08
CA ILE A 33 -9.50 -14.11 -8.05
C ILE A 33 -8.88 -12.79 -8.48
N LYS A 34 -8.81 -12.54 -9.78
CA LYS A 34 -8.29 -11.28 -10.32
C LYS A 34 -9.29 -10.14 -10.04
N HIS A 35 -8.86 -9.10 -9.33
CA HIS A 35 -9.69 -7.96 -8.95
C HIS A 35 -8.85 -6.67 -8.79
N PRO A 36 -9.48 -5.47 -8.76
CA PRO A 36 -8.75 -4.22 -8.56
C PRO A 36 -8.12 -4.14 -7.16
N MET A 37 -6.83 -3.81 -7.15
CA MET A 37 -6.05 -3.55 -5.96
C MET A 37 -5.05 -2.44 -6.24
N GLY A 38 -4.62 -1.75 -5.19
CA GLY A 38 -3.46 -0.88 -5.29
C GLY A 38 -2.88 -0.47 -3.96
N ILE A 39 -1.63 -0.05 -4.02
CA ILE A 39 -0.90 0.51 -2.90
C ILE A 39 -0.08 1.70 -3.35
N ASN A 40 0.01 2.69 -2.46
CA ASN A 40 0.61 3.98 -2.71
C ASN A 40 1.53 4.30 -1.54
N LEU A 41 2.66 4.95 -1.83
CA LEU A 41 3.53 5.56 -0.83
C LEU A 41 3.83 7.00 -1.23
N SER A 42 3.60 7.92 -0.29
CA SER A 42 3.99 9.32 -0.38
C SER A 42 4.91 9.68 0.79
N VAL A 43 5.74 10.71 0.59
CA VAL A 43 6.55 11.28 1.66
C VAL A 43 5.93 12.61 2.04
N ASP A 44 5.64 12.79 3.31
CA ASP A 44 4.92 13.97 3.77
C ASP A 44 5.74 15.23 3.50
N GLY A 45 5.06 16.25 2.95
CA GLY A 45 5.70 17.50 2.54
C GLY A 45 6.54 17.41 1.26
N ARG A 46 6.50 16.29 0.52
CA ARG A 46 7.16 16.17 -0.80
C ARG A 46 6.15 15.92 -1.91
N ALA A 47 6.45 16.45 -3.09
CA ALA A 47 5.72 16.12 -4.30
C ALA A 47 6.13 14.74 -4.81
N GLY A 48 5.14 13.96 -5.26
CA GLY A 48 5.34 12.64 -5.85
C GLY A 48 4.80 11.52 -4.97
N VAL A 49 4.06 10.63 -5.61
CA VAL A 49 3.51 9.42 -5.01
C VAL A 49 3.98 8.25 -5.86
N GLN A 50 4.52 7.23 -5.21
CA GLN A 50 4.80 5.96 -5.88
C GLN A 50 3.55 5.11 -5.75
N VAL A 51 3.09 4.54 -6.86
CA VAL A 51 1.84 3.81 -6.92
C VAL A 51 2.07 2.52 -7.67
N ASN A 52 1.46 1.44 -7.18
CA ASN A 52 1.24 0.25 -7.96
C ASN A 52 -0.23 -0.15 -7.82
N ASN A 53 -0.95 -0.10 -8.92
CA ASN A 53 -2.36 -0.44 -8.96
C ASN A 53 -2.70 -1.24 -10.22
N GLY A 54 -3.82 -1.93 -10.19
CA GLY A 54 -4.28 -2.74 -11.31
C GLY A 54 -5.05 -3.96 -10.86
N GLN A 55 -5.12 -4.93 -11.78
CA GLN A 55 -5.84 -6.18 -11.58
C GLN A 55 -4.86 -7.28 -11.19
N PHE A 56 -4.88 -7.72 -9.93
CA PHE A 56 -4.03 -8.82 -9.46
C PHE A 56 -4.87 -9.94 -8.84
N SER A 57 -4.32 -11.15 -8.81
CA SER A 57 -4.95 -12.32 -8.20
C SER A 57 -4.37 -12.70 -6.84
N SER A 58 -3.24 -12.10 -6.44
CA SER A 58 -2.54 -12.46 -5.21
C SER A 58 -2.03 -11.24 -4.44
N TYR A 59 -1.16 -10.44 -5.06
CA TYR A 59 -0.64 -9.24 -4.42
C TYR A 59 -0.40 -8.12 -5.44
N ALA A 60 -0.61 -6.87 -5.02
CA ALA A 60 -0.10 -5.72 -5.74
C ALA A 60 1.39 -5.59 -5.39
N GLY A 61 2.26 -5.68 -6.40
CA GLY A 61 3.72 -5.69 -6.27
C GLY A 61 4.31 -4.47 -5.55
N PRO A 62 5.62 -4.53 -5.22
CA PRO A 62 6.23 -3.60 -4.29
C PRO A 62 6.28 -2.17 -4.85
N VAL A 63 5.87 -1.22 -4.01
CA VAL A 63 6.05 0.21 -4.22
C VAL A 63 7.24 0.65 -3.39
N ILE A 64 8.23 1.28 -4.02
CA ILE A 64 9.49 1.66 -3.38
C ILE A 64 9.62 3.17 -3.37
N GLN A 65 9.82 3.75 -2.19
CA GLN A 65 10.09 5.17 -2.01
C GLN A 65 11.44 5.36 -1.34
N LYS A 66 12.33 6.11 -2.00
CA LYS A 66 13.72 6.35 -1.56
C LYS A 66 13.90 7.73 -0.93
N ASN A 67 15.04 7.95 -0.30
CA ASN A 67 15.43 9.22 0.34
C ASN A 67 14.46 9.63 1.46
N THR A 68 13.98 8.67 2.24
CA THR A 68 12.91 8.87 3.22
C THR A 68 13.40 9.26 4.62
N ASN A 69 14.71 9.22 4.89
CA ASN A 69 15.25 9.67 6.18
C ASN A 69 14.99 11.17 6.42
N GLY A 70 14.73 11.54 7.68
CA GLY A 70 14.21 12.82 8.12
C GLY A 70 12.72 13.06 7.83
N HIS A 71 11.97 12.09 7.29
CA HIS A 71 10.59 12.30 6.85
C HIS A 71 9.66 11.18 7.25
N CYS A 72 8.38 11.55 7.40
CA CYS A 72 7.31 10.58 7.54
C CYS A 72 6.79 10.16 6.16
N VAL A 73 6.35 8.90 6.10
CA VAL A 73 5.73 8.30 4.92
C VAL A 73 4.28 8.02 5.22
N THR A 74 3.41 8.32 4.26
CA THR A 74 2.00 7.94 4.29
C THR A 74 1.77 6.83 3.28
N SER A 75 1.06 5.79 3.70
CA SER A 75 0.64 4.70 2.82
C SER A 75 -0.87 4.74 2.63
N ASN A 76 -1.31 4.54 1.40
CA ASN A 76 -2.70 4.30 1.09
C ASN A 76 -2.80 2.97 0.33
N PHE A 77 -3.80 2.17 0.63
CA PHE A 77 -4.09 0.96 -0.14
C PHE A 77 -5.59 0.76 -0.30
N PHE A 78 -5.95 0.12 -1.40
CA PHE A 78 -7.34 -0.18 -1.72
C PHE A 78 -7.50 -1.58 -2.32
N GLU A 79 -8.71 -2.10 -2.17
CA GLU A 79 -9.15 -3.37 -2.74
C GLU A 79 -10.64 -3.27 -3.09
N ASP A 80 -10.98 -3.63 -4.32
CA ASP A 80 -12.36 -3.67 -4.79
C ASP A 80 -12.82 -5.12 -4.95
N ALA A 81 -14.11 -5.36 -4.71
CA ALA A 81 -14.71 -6.64 -5.02
C ALA A 81 -14.57 -6.96 -6.53
N PRO A 82 -14.38 -8.23 -6.92
CA PRO A 82 -14.23 -8.63 -8.32
C PRO A 82 -15.40 -8.20 -9.22
N ASN A 83 -16.60 -8.04 -8.65
CA ASN A 83 -17.81 -7.60 -9.33
C ASN A 83 -18.04 -6.07 -9.26
N GLY A 84 -17.14 -5.32 -8.62
CA GLY A 84 -17.24 -3.87 -8.42
C GLY A 84 -18.33 -3.43 -7.44
N SER A 85 -18.96 -4.33 -6.68
CA SER A 85 -20.10 -3.96 -5.82
C SER A 85 -19.70 -3.20 -4.56
N SER A 86 -18.42 -3.23 -4.20
CA SER A 86 -17.95 -2.69 -2.93
C SER A 86 -16.43 -2.53 -2.94
N SER A 87 -15.92 -1.55 -2.20
CA SER A 87 -14.49 -1.24 -2.09
C SER A 87 -14.07 -1.04 -0.63
N SER A 88 -12.79 -1.26 -0.38
CA SER A 88 -12.09 -0.87 0.84
C SER A 88 -10.93 0.03 0.47
N ASN A 89 -10.76 1.12 1.22
CA ASN A 89 -9.64 2.03 1.10
C ASN A 89 -9.18 2.38 2.51
N ASP A 90 -7.89 2.28 2.75
CA ASP A 90 -7.28 2.60 4.04
C ASP A 90 -6.06 3.48 3.82
N GLU A 91 -5.89 4.45 4.71
CA GLU A 91 -4.78 5.39 4.70
C GLU A 91 -4.11 5.39 6.08
N ILE A 92 -2.84 5.03 6.08
CA ILE A 92 -2.01 4.99 7.27
C ILE A 92 -0.98 6.12 7.14
N ALA A 93 -1.29 7.23 7.80
CA ALA A 93 -0.36 8.35 7.93
C ALA A 93 0.82 7.97 8.83
N HIS A 94 2.00 8.53 8.51
CA HIS A 94 3.22 8.40 9.32
C HIS A 94 3.62 6.93 9.62
N VAL A 95 3.40 6.03 8.66
CA VAL A 95 3.63 4.59 8.83
C VAL A 95 5.10 4.24 9.07
N ALA A 96 6.01 5.11 8.63
CA ALA A 96 7.41 5.08 9.00
C ALA A 96 7.93 6.52 9.04
N CYS A 97 8.63 6.86 10.13
CA CYS A 97 9.39 8.10 10.28
C CYS A 97 10.78 7.72 10.81
N GLY A 98 11.83 8.13 10.11
CA GLY A 98 13.23 7.93 10.46
C GLY A 98 14.07 8.96 9.74
#